data_AF-A0A8J8BPE5-F1
#
_entry.id   AF-A0A8J8BPE5-F1
#
_cell.length_a   1.000
_cell.length_b   1.000
_cell.length_c   1.000
_cell.angle_alpha   90.00
_cell.angle_beta   90.00
_cell.angle_gamma   90.00
#
_symmetry.space_group_name_H-M   'P 1'
#
loop_
_entity.id
_entity.type
_entity.pdbx_description
1 polymer ?
#
loop_
_entity_poly.entity_id
_entity_poly.type
_entity_poly.pdbx_seq_one_letter_code
_entity_poly.pdbx_strand_id
1 'polypeptide(L)'
;MTEQSLQETAHALKQHGFSPLVVSTKEEARAAILDNIPVNSLVSIGDSATVRQIGVIEALHSRGTSIINPFRGKFRRETAVASLLADIFLTGINAVTGDGSLVDIDGAGNRIAGTIFGPPNVLVVAGQNKIVKNVDEAMERLKTVIAPRHAAGMGYSLPCARTGICQDCSSPNRICRIETVIHRVPMYTHITVLLVGEDLGLSWDPHWASDRIGRIHSQYLSHVWNPKAL
;
A
#
# COMPACT_ATOMS: atom_id res chain seq x y z
N MET A 1 16.07 -1.77 -9.90
CA MET A 1 15.14 -2.55 -10.74
C MET A 1 15.22 -1.97 -12.13
N THR A 2 15.13 -2.78 -13.19
CA THR A 2 15.08 -2.24 -14.56
C THR A 2 13.63 -1.97 -14.95
N GLU A 3 13.40 -1.06 -15.89
CA GLU A 3 12.08 -0.84 -16.49
C GLU A 3 11.49 -2.15 -17.05
N GLN A 4 12.34 -3.01 -17.62
CA GLN A 4 11.97 -4.35 -18.07
C GLN A 4 11.33 -5.20 -16.96
N SER A 5 11.87 -5.16 -15.73
CA SER A 5 11.33 -5.93 -14.60
C SER A 5 9.94 -5.45 -14.15
N LEU A 6 9.64 -4.15 -14.29
CA LEU A 6 8.29 -3.61 -14.06
C LEU A 6 7.31 -4.13 -15.11
N GLN A 7 7.72 -4.18 -16.37
CA GLN A 7 6.89 -4.68 -17.46
C GLN A 7 6.64 -6.19 -17.35
N GLU A 8 7.62 -6.98 -16.93
CA GLU A 8 7.46 -8.41 -16.67
C GLU A 8 6.46 -8.66 -15.52
N THR A 9 6.58 -7.89 -14.43
CA THR A 9 5.62 -7.95 -13.31
C THR A 9 4.22 -7.55 -13.74
N ALA A 10 4.09 -6.49 -14.55
CA ALA A 10 2.81 -6.08 -15.13
C ALA A 10 2.22 -7.19 -16.02
N HIS A 11 3.03 -7.84 -16.84
CA HIS A 11 2.56 -8.97 -17.65
C HIS A 11 1.99 -10.09 -16.78
N ALA A 12 2.70 -10.49 -15.72
CA ALA A 12 2.24 -11.53 -14.80
C ALA A 12 0.93 -11.15 -14.10
N LEU A 13 0.82 -9.91 -13.59
CA LEU A 13 -0.41 -9.37 -13.02
C LEU A 13 -1.59 -9.45 -14.01
N LYS A 14 -1.36 -9.12 -15.28
CA LYS A 14 -2.39 -9.21 -16.32
C LYS A 14 -2.89 -10.65 -16.52
N GLN A 15 -2.00 -11.65 -16.48
CA GLN A 15 -2.39 -13.07 -16.56
C GLN A 15 -3.22 -13.54 -15.35
N HIS A 16 -3.15 -12.80 -14.25
CA HIS A 16 -3.93 -13.05 -13.03
C HIS A 16 -5.22 -12.20 -12.94
N GLY A 17 -5.55 -11.49 -14.02
CA GLY A 17 -6.79 -10.73 -14.18
C GLY A 17 -6.72 -9.29 -13.67
N PHE A 18 -5.58 -8.85 -13.13
CA PHE A 18 -5.39 -7.46 -12.71
C PHE A 18 -5.29 -6.55 -13.94
N SER A 19 -5.55 -5.26 -13.73
CA SER A 19 -5.35 -4.20 -14.72
C SER A 19 -4.08 -3.40 -14.39
N PRO A 20 -2.89 -3.86 -14.81
CA PRO A 20 -1.65 -3.20 -14.46
C PRO A 20 -1.42 -1.94 -15.32
N LEU A 21 -0.85 -0.92 -14.69
CA LEU A 21 -0.32 0.28 -15.35
C LEU A 21 1.13 0.46 -14.88
N VAL A 22 2.02 0.90 -15.78
CA VAL A 22 3.42 1.16 -15.46
C VAL A 22 3.71 2.62 -15.78
N VAL A 23 4.29 3.32 -14.82
CA VAL A 23 4.74 4.72 -14.95
C VAL A 23 6.12 4.87 -14.32
N SER A 24 6.87 5.87 -14.76
CA SER A 24 8.25 6.08 -14.31
C SER A 24 8.33 6.88 -13.03
N THR A 25 7.44 7.86 -12.84
CA THR A 25 7.53 8.86 -11.77
C THR A 25 6.26 8.93 -10.93
N LYS A 26 6.37 9.47 -9.70
CA LYS A 26 5.19 9.77 -8.88
C LYS A 26 4.27 10.81 -9.53
N GLU A 27 4.80 11.75 -10.32
CA GLU A 27 3.99 12.74 -11.04
C GLU A 27 3.12 12.08 -12.11
N GLU A 28 3.69 11.16 -12.90
CA GLU A 28 2.94 10.33 -13.84
C GLU A 28 1.94 9.43 -13.12
N ALA A 29 2.31 8.89 -11.95
CA ALA A 29 1.40 8.11 -11.14
C ALA A 29 0.18 8.94 -10.69
N ARG A 30 0.41 10.19 -10.26
CA ARG A 30 -0.66 11.12 -9.89
C ARG A 30 -1.59 11.38 -11.08
N ALA A 31 -1.03 11.66 -12.26
CA ALA A 31 -1.82 11.89 -13.47
C ALA A 31 -2.67 10.66 -13.83
N ALA A 32 -2.04 9.48 -13.86
CA ALA A 32 -2.72 8.22 -14.16
C ALA A 32 -3.87 7.94 -13.18
N ILE A 33 -3.69 8.19 -11.88
CA ILE A 33 -4.76 8.04 -10.88
C ILE A 33 -5.91 9.00 -11.16
N LEU A 34 -5.64 10.27 -11.47
CA LEU A 34 -6.69 11.24 -11.77
C LEU A 34 -7.47 10.84 -13.03
N ASP A 35 -6.79 10.38 -14.07
CA ASP A 35 -7.41 9.94 -15.33
C ASP A 35 -8.30 8.69 -15.14
N ASN A 36 -7.94 7.82 -14.20
CA ASN A 36 -8.68 6.59 -13.90
C ASN A 36 -9.82 6.77 -12.86
N ILE A 37 -9.94 7.95 -12.22
CA ILE A 37 -11.02 8.24 -11.27
C ILE A 37 -12.02 9.19 -11.93
N PRO A 38 -13.24 8.73 -12.26
CA PRO A 38 -14.30 9.60 -12.77
C PRO A 38 -14.60 10.77 -11.83
N VAL A 39 -14.97 11.92 -12.41
CA VAL A 39 -15.18 13.18 -11.67
C VAL A 39 -16.24 13.05 -10.56
N ASN A 40 -17.29 12.26 -10.81
CA ASN A 40 -18.42 12.10 -9.90
C ASN A 40 -18.31 10.90 -8.95
N SER A 41 -17.16 10.21 -8.92
CA SER A 41 -16.97 9.05 -8.05
C SER A 41 -16.77 9.46 -6.59
N LEU A 42 -17.35 8.66 -5.70
CA LEU A 42 -16.99 8.62 -4.29
C LEU A 42 -15.72 7.77 -4.12
N VAL A 43 -14.64 8.40 -3.71
CA VAL A 43 -13.34 7.74 -3.49
C VAL A 43 -13.14 7.54 -2.00
N SER A 44 -12.71 6.35 -1.58
CA SER A 44 -12.23 6.14 -0.22
C SER A 44 -10.75 5.82 -0.18
N ILE A 45 -10.09 6.21 0.91
CA ILE A 45 -8.63 6.12 1.06
C ILE A 45 -8.27 5.04 2.09
N GLY A 46 -7.41 4.11 1.70
CA GLY A 46 -6.72 3.19 2.60
C GLY A 46 -5.47 3.82 3.23
N ASP A 47 -5.01 3.33 4.39
CA ASP A 47 -3.76 3.85 4.97
C ASP A 47 -2.57 3.49 4.07
N SER A 48 -2.01 4.53 3.44
CA SER A 48 -0.95 4.37 2.47
C SER A 48 -0.04 5.59 2.42
N ALA A 49 1.18 5.43 2.93
CA ALA A 49 2.24 6.42 2.74
C ALA A 49 2.56 6.63 1.25
N THR A 50 2.46 5.58 0.42
CA THR A 50 2.65 5.68 -1.04
C THR A 50 1.66 6.65 -1.68
N VAL A 51 0.38 6.55 -1.34
CA VAL A 51 -0.67 7.44 -1.86
C VAL A 51 -0.42 8.89 -1.39
N ARG A 52 0.02 9.08 -0.14
CA ARG A 52 0.38 10.42 0.37
C ARG A 52 1.62 11.00 -0.30
N GLN A 53 2.66 10.20 -0.55
CA GLN A 53 3.89 10.63 -1.24
C GLN A 53 3.65 11.13 -2.67
N ILE A 54 2.63 10.59 -3.34
CA ILE A 54 2.22 11.00 -4.70
C ILE A 54 1.47 12.35 -4.67
N GLY A 55 0.91 12.75 -3.52
CA GLY A 55 0.14 13.99 -3.38
C GLY A 55 -1.20 13.95 -4.12
N VAL A 56 -1.75 12.74 -4.33
CA VAL A 56 -2.98 12.58 -5.11
C VAL A 56 -4.23 12.87 -4.30
N ILE A 57 -4.18 12.76 -2.96
CA ILE A 57 -5.33 13.08 -2.09
C ILE A 57 -5.66 14.57 -2.22
N GLU A 58 -4.65 15.43 -2.18
CA GLU A 58 -4.77 16.88 -2.35
C GLU A 58 -5.22 17.27 -3.76
N ALA A 59 -4.74 16.54 -4.77
CA ALA A 59 -5.16 16.74 -6.16
C ALA A 59 -6.64 16.37 -6.37
N LEU A 60 -7.10 15.26 -5.79
CA LEU A 60 -8.50 14.84 -5.82
C LEU A 60 -9.40 15.85 -5.08
N HIS A 61 -8.96 16.37 -3.94
CA HIS A 61 -9.66 17.45 -3.25
C HIS A 61 -9.76 18.72 -4.11
N SER A 62 -8.66 19.15 -4.73
CA SER A 62 -8.63 20.33 -5.61
C SER A 62 -9.52 20.17 -6.84
N ARG A 63 -9.69 18.94 -7.33
CA ARG A 63 -10.61 18.59 -8.42
C ARG A 63 -12.09 18.58 -8.01
N GLY A 64 -12.38 18.66 -6.72
CA GLY A 64 -13.75 18.57 -6.19
C GLY A 64 -14.27 17.14 -6.05
N THR A 65 -13.40 16.14 -6.05
CA THR A 65 -13.81 14.74 -5.86
C THR A 65 -14.32 14.50 -4.42
N SER A 66 -15.39 13.72 -4.28
CA SER A 66 -15.91 13.32 -2.97
C SER A 66 -15.02 12.24 -2.35
N ILE A 67 -14.50 12.49 -1.14
CA ILE A 67 -13.50 11.61 -0.50
C ILE A 67 -13.93 11.18 0.90
N ILE A 68 -13.90 9.87 1.17
CA ILE A 68 -13.95 9.28 2.51
C ILE A 68 -12.51 8.93 2.94
N ASN A 69 -11.99 9.63 3.95
CA ASN A 69 -10.65 9.37 4.48
C ASN A 69 -10.70 9.11 5.99
N PRO A 70 -10.68 7.84 6.43
CA PRO A 70 -10.65 7.47 7.85
C PRO A 70 -9.39 7.94 8.61
N PHE A 71 -8.36 8.38 7.87
CA PHE A 71 -7.06 8.81 8.40
C PHE A 71 -6.91 10.33 8.42
N ARG A 72 -7.99 11.07 8.15
CA ARG A 72 -8.03 12.52 8.41
C ARG A 72 -8.32 12.74 9.89
N GLY A 73 -7.28 13.00 10.67
CA GLY A 73 -7.42 13.13 12.12
C GLY A 73 -7.32 11.77 12.83
N LYS A 74 -7.98 11.66 13.99
CA LYS A 74 -8.09 10.41 14.75
C LYS A 74 -8.92 9.39 13.97
N PHE A 75 -8.41 8.17 13.86
CA PHE A 75 -9.10 7.07 13.18
C PHE A 75 -10.47 6.77 13.78
N ARG A 76 -11.47 6.58 12.91
CA ARG A 76 -12.84 6.22 13.27
C ARG A 76 -13.26 4.98 12.51
N ARG A 77 -13.71 3.96 13.25
CA ARG A 77 -14.14 2.68 12.67
C ARG A 77 -15.35 2.86 11.76
N GLU A 78 -16.27 3.73 12.13
CA GLU A 78 -17.50 4.03 11.38
C GLU A 78 -17.16 4.60 10.00
N THR A 79 -16.18 5.52 9.94
CA THR A 79 -15.70 6.08 8.67
C THR A 79 -14.99 5.00 7.84
N ALA A 80 -14.22 4.11 8.46
CA ALA A 80 -13.59 2.99 7.75
C ALA A 80 -14.60 1.97 7.20
N VAL A 81 -15.70 1.73 7.92
CA VAL A 81 -16.81 0.90 7.40
C VAL A 81 -17.52 1.60 6.25
N ALA A 82 -17.77 2.92 6.34
CA ALA A 82 -18.36 3.69 5.26
C ALA A 82 -17.47 3.70 3.99
N SER A 83 -16.14 3.65 4.13
CA SER A 83 -15.23 3.50 2.99
C SER A 83 -15.53 2.27 2.12
N LEU A 84 -16.09 1.20 2.70
CA LEU A 84 -16.44 -0.02 1.96
C LEU A 84 -17.60 0.18 0.98
N LEU A 85 -18.33 1.29 1.09
CA LEU A 85 -19.46 1.65 0.24
C LEU A 85 -19.09 2.67 -0.86
N ALA A 86 -17.81 3.02 -0.98
CA ALA A 86 -17.32 3.93 -2.01
C ALA A 86 -17.33 3.26 -3.40
N ASP A 87 -17.28 4.07 -4.47
CA ASP A 87 -17.16 3.57 -5.83
C ASP A 87 -15.75 3.04 -6.13
N ILE A 88 -14.75 3.69 -5.51
CA ILE A 88 -13.32 3.42 -5.71
C ILE A 88 -12.59 3.40 -4.37
N PHE A 89 -11.78 2.37 -4.12
CA PHE A 89 -10.81 2.31 -3.03
C PHE A 89 -9.40 2.63 -3.54
N LEU A 90 -8.77 3.70 -3.03
CA LEU A 90 -7.39 4.05 -3.35
C LEU A 90 -6.46 3.67 -2.20
N THR A 91 -5.49 2.79 -2.48
CA THR A 91 -4.57 2.28 -1.46
C THR A 91 -3.18 2.00 -2.03
N GLY A 92 -2.22 1.80 -1.14
CA GLY A 92 -0.97 1.10 -1.48
C GLY A 92 -1.07 -0.37 -1.10
N ILE A 93 0.00 -1.12 -1.38
CA ILE A 93 0.19 -2.52 -0.98
C ILE A 93 1.51 -2.69 -0.22
N ASN A 94 1.70 -3.79 0.51
CA ASN A 94 2.98 -4.10 1.13
C ASN A 94 3.99 -4.67 0.14
N ALA A 95 3.57 -5.66 -0.66
CA ALA A 95 4.41 -6.24 -1.70
C ALA A 95 3.61 -6.68 -2.93
N VAL A 96 4.28 -6.69 -4.08
CA VAL A 96 3.82 -7.27 -5.33
C VAL A 96 4.84 -8.31 -5.76
N THR A 97 4.43 -9.53 -6.03
CA THR A 97 5.36 -10.57 -6.48
C THR A 97 5.59 -10.44 -7.98
N GLY A 98 6.79 -10.79 -8.45
CA GLY A 98 7.15 -10.77 -9.88
C GLY A 98 6.30 -11.73 -10.71
N ASP A 99 5.76 -12.78 -10.09
CA ASP A 99 4.79 -13.70 -10.68
C ASP A 99 3.32 -13.23 -10.55
N GLY A 100 3.06 -12.01 -10.08
CA GLY A 100 1.75 -11.36 -10.23
C GLY A 100 0.75 -11.60 -9.09
N SER A 101 1.20 -11.70 -7.84
CA SER A 101 0.34 -11.73 -6.65
C SER A 101 0.50 -10.45 -5.81
N LEU A 102 -0.57 -10.03 -5.13
CA LEU A 102 -0.52 -8.94 -4.15
C LEU A 102 -0.45 -9.50 -2.74
N VAL A 103 0.42 -8.94 -1.89
CA VAL A 103 0.59 -9.40 -0.51
C VAL A 103 0.44 -8.22 0.45
N ASP A 104 -0.42 -8.39 1.45
CA ASP A 104 -0.76 -7.37 2.44
C ASP A 104 -0.68 -7.90 3.87
N ILE A 105 -0.32 -7.02 4.81
CA ILE A 105 -0.42 -7.24 6.25
C ILE A 105 -1.21 -6.09 6.89
N ASP A 106 -2.09 -6.43 7.81
CA ASP A 106 -2.95 -5.47 8.50
C ASP A 106 -3.15 -5.86 9.97
N GLY A 107 -3.42 -4.86 10.79
CA GLY A 107 -3.78 -5.00 12.20
C GLY A 107 -5.28 -4.89 12.42
N ALA A 108 -5.94 -3.96 11.72
CA ALA A 108 -7.37 -3.69 11.86
C ALA A 108 -8.20 -4.37 10.76
N GLY A 109 -7.59 -4.69 9.62
CA GLY A 109 -8.21 -5.39 8.49
C GLY A 109 -9.01 -4.49 7.57
N ASN A 110 -9.08 -3.18 7.83
CA ASN A 110 -9.85 -2.25 7.00
C ASN A 110 -9.24 -2.05 5.61
N ARG A 111 -7.91 -2.12 5.47
CA ARG A 111 -7.26 -2.00 4.15
C ARG A 111 -7.50 -3.28 3.34
N ILE A 112 -7.38 -4.42 4.00
CA ILE A 112 -7.64 -5.73 3.40
C ILE A 112 -9.10 -5.81 2.94
N ALA A 113 -10.07 -5.48 3.80
CA ALA A 113 -11.50 -5.49 3.45
C ALA A 113 -11.82 -4.58 2.26
N GLY A 114 -11.25 -3.36 2.23
CA GLY A 114 -11.41 -2.44 1.11
C GLY A 114 -10.78 -2.95 -0.19
N THR A 115 -9.71 -3.74 -0.10
CA THR A 115 -9.03 -4.29 -1.29
C THR A 115 -9.72 -5.52 -1.86
N ILE A 116 -10.20 -6.44 -1.01
CA ILE A 116 -10.68 -7.76 -1.46
C ILE A 116 -12.18 -7.85 -1.72
N PHE A 117 -12.99 -6.95 -1.13
CA PHE A 117 -14.45 -7.07 -1.23
C PHE A 117 -15.23 -5.75 -1.25
N GLY A 118 -14.77 -4.69 -0.56
CA GLY A 118 -15.54 -3.46 -0.36
C GLY A 118 -15.93 -2.73 -1.66
N PRO A 119 -15.19 -1.69 -2.10
CA PRO A 119 -15.52 -1.00 -3.34
C PRO A 119 -15.38 -1.91 -4.58
N PRO A 120 -16.26 -1.75 -5.60
CA PRO A 120 -16.19 -2.55 -6.82
C PRO A 120 -14.94 -2.25 -7.66
N ASN A 121 -14.30 -1.09 -7.45
CA ASN A 121 -13.06 -0.72 -8.10
C ASN A 121 -12.00 -0.41 -7.04
N VAL A 122 -10.80 -0.97 -7.21
CA VAL A 122 -9.65 -0.73 -6.33
C VAL A 122 -8.48 -0.28 -7.18
N LEU A 123 -7.86 0.84 -6.78
CA LEU A 123 -6.61 1.32 -7.36
C LEU A 123 -5.50 1.13 -6.33
N VAL A 124 -4.62 0.17 -6.61
CA VAL A 124 -3.45 -0.16 -5.80
C VAL A 124 -2.23 0.52 -6.40
N VAL A 125 -1.45 1.22 -5.57
CA VAL A 125 -0.20 1.84 -6.00
C VAL A 125 1.02 1.19 -5.33
N ALA A 126 2.01 0.80 -6.13
CA ALA A 126 3.24 0.17 -5.68
C ALA A 126 4.47 0.81 -6.33
N GLY A 127 5.40 1.30 -5.51
CA GLY A 127 6.73 1.67 -5.99
C GLY A 127 7.57 0.42 -6.27
N GLN A 128 8.60 0.56 -7.12
CA GLN A 128 9.47 -0.56 -7.52
C GLN A 128 10.07 -1.29 -6.31
N ASN A 129 10.31 -0.59 -5.18
CA ASN A 129 10.87 -1.17 -3.96
C ASN A 129 9.96 -2.22 -3.29
N LYS A 130 8.69 -2.31 -3.68
CA LYS A 130 7.71 -3.27 -3.19
C LYS A 130 7.62 -4.53 -4.05
N ILE A 131 8.32 -4.57 -5.18
CA ILE A 131 8.36 -5.76 -6.01
C ILE A 131 9.34 -6.77 -5.39
N VAL A 132 8.88 -8.01 -5.25
CA VAL A 132 9.61 -9.15 -4.68
C VAL A 132 9.59 -10.31 -5.66
N LYS A 133 10.48 -11.28 -5.50
CA LYS A 133 10.55 -12.46 -6.36
C LYS A 133 9.28 -13.30 -6.29
N ASN A 134 8.77 -13.58 -5.09
CA ASN A 134 7.66 -14.50 -4.84
C ASN A 134 6.99 -14.23 -3.49
N VAL A 135 5.95 -15.02 -3.17
CA VAL A 135 5.20 -14.89 -1.91
C VAL A 135 6.11 -15.11 -0.70
N ASP A 136 7.03 -16.09 -0.71
CA ASP A 136 7.91 -16.35 0.43
C ASP A 136 8.77 -15.13 0.79
N GLU A 137 9.38 -14.49 -0.22
CA GLU A 137 10.13 -13.24 -0.02
C GLU A 137 9.21 -12.10 0.46
N ALA A 138 7.98 -12.04 -0.04
CA ALA A 138 6.98 -11.08 0.44
C ALA A 138 6.74 -11.26 1.95
N MET A 139 6.46 -12.50 2.38
CA MET A 139 6.21 -12.84 3.78
C MET A 139 7.43 -12.58 4.67
N GLU A 140 8.63 -12.81 4.14
CA GLU A 140 9.87 -12.45 4.82
C GLU A 140 9.98 -10.93 5.00
N ARG A 141 9.80 -10.14 3.95
CA ARG A 141 9.82 -8.66 4.02
C ARG A 141 8.76 -8.11 4.96
N LEU A 142 7.58 -8.73 5.03
CA LEU A 142 6.55 -8.36 6.02
C LEU A 142 7.09 -8.44 7.45
N LYS A 143 7.82 -9.51 7.78
CA LYS A 143 8.33 -9.82 9.12
C LYS A 143 9.62 -9.08 9.47
N THR A 144 10.52 -8.88 8.52
CA THR A 144 11.87 -8.35 8.76
C THR A 144 11.99 -6.86 8.47
N VAL A 145 11.15 -6.31 7.60
CA VAL A 145 11.21 -4.91 7.17
C VAL A 145 9.94 -4.17 7.55
N ILE A 146 8.80 -4.59 7.03
CA ILE A 146 7.59 -3.76 6.99
C ILE A 146 6.97 -3.61 8.39
N ALA A 147 6.60 -4.72 9.04
CA ALA A 147 5.97 -4.65 10.36
C ALA A 147 6.89 -4.03 11.44
N PRO A 148 8.19 -4.40 11.55
CA PRO A 148 9.10 -3.77 12.52
C PRO A 148 9.23 -2.26 12.32
N ARG A 149 9.42 -1.80 11.08
CA ARG A 149 9.65 -0.37 10.76
C ARG A 149 8.37 0.45 10.85
N HIS A 150 7.23 -0.11 10.43
CA HIS A 150 5.93 0.53 10.62
C HIS A 150 5.62 0.69 12.11
N ALA A 151 5.78 -0.38 12.91
CA ALA A 151 5.56 -0.33 14.36
C ALA A 151 6.45 0.71 15.06
N ALA A 152 7.74 0.75 14.72
CA ALA A 152 8.68 1.72 15.25
C ALA A 152 8.31 3.15 14.86
N GLY A 153 8.01 3.40 13.58
CA GLY A 153 7.61 4.73 13.08
C GLY A 153 6.31 5.26 13.73
N MET A 154 5.41 4.35 14.11
CA MET A 154 4.17 4.67 14.82
C MET A 154 4.32 4.76 16.35
N GLY A 155 5.54 4.53 16.86
CA GLY A 155 5.85 4.59 18.29
C GLY A 155 5.13 3.50 19.10
N TYR A 156 4.95 2.31 18.55
CA TYR A 156 4.49 1.14 19.30
C TYR A 156 5.63 0.51 20.09
N SER A 157 5.37 0.16 21.35
CA SER A 157 6.34 -0.55 22.20
C SER A 157 6.34 -2.07 21.97
N LEU A 158 6.46 -2.49 20.72
CA LEU A 158 6.51 -3.91 20.33
C LEU A 158 7.96 -4.44 20.32
N PRO A 159 8.20 -5.74 20.59
CA PRO A 159 9.54 -6.32 20.54
C PRO A 159 10.24 -6.09 19.20
N CYS A 160 9.54 -6.26 18.09
CA CYS A 160 10.07 -6.02 16.73
C CYS A 160 10.36 -4.54 16.46
N ALA A 161 9.59 -3.61 17.03
CA ALA A 161 9.84 -2.18 16.90
C ALA A 161 11.15 -1.75 17.57
N ARG A 162 11.56 -2.43 18.65
CA ARG A 162 12.80 -2.15 19.39
C ARG A 162 14.02 -2.84 18.81
N THR A 163 13.86 -4.11 18.41
CA THR A 163 14.98 -4.98 18.03
C THR A 163 15.20 -5.05 16.53
N GLY A 164 14.20 -4.66 15.72
CA GLY A 164 14.17 -4.92 14.28
C GLY A 164 13.89 -6.39 13.92
N ILE A 165 13.74 -7.27 14.91
CA ILE A 165 13.59 -8.73 14.71
C ILE A 165 12.19 -9.15 15.12
N CYS A 166 11.49 -9.86 14.24
CA CYS A 166 10.22 -10.47 14.57
C CYS A 166 10.43 -11.63 15.56
N GLN A 167 9.70 -11.60 16.68
CA GLN A 167 9.71 -12.65 17.71
C GLN A 167 8.37 -13.37 17.81
N ASP A 168 7.53 -13.24 16.78
CA ASP A 168 6.14 -13.72 16.77
C ASP A 168 5.39 -13.42 18.08
N CYS A 169 5.41 -12.15 18.48
CA CYS A 169 4.98 -11.78 19.83
C CYS A 169 3.47 -11.97 20.05
N SER A 170 3.09 -12.31 21.28
CA SER A 170 1.70 -12.36 21.75
C SER A 170 1.19 -11.01 22.30
N SER A 171 1.80 -9.89 21.92
CA SER A 171 1.41 -8.57 22.44
C SER A 171 -0.05 -8.26 22.07
N PRO A 172 -0.87 -7.74 23.02
CA PRO A 172 -2.21 -7.26 22.68
C PRO A 172 -2.19 -6.08 21.71
N ASN A 173 -1.05 -5.39 21.56
CA ASN A 173 -0.88 -4.28 20.63
C ASN A 173 -0.24 -4.70 19.29
N ARG A 174 -0.18 -6.01 18.99
CA ARG A 174 0.35 -6.52 17.72
C ARG A 174 -0.37 -5.88 16.53
N ILE A 175 0.40 -5.34 15.59
CA ILE A 175 -0.11 -4.70 14.36
C ILE A 175 -0.18 -5.64 13.15
N CYS A 176 0.48 -6.80 13.24
CA CYS A 176 0.54 -7.82 12.19
C CYS A 176 -0.41 -8.98 12.53
N ARG A 177 -1.72 -8.76 12.35
CA ARG A 177 -2.77 -9.70 12.77
C ARG A 177 -3.38 -10.48 11.62
N ILE A 178 -3.33 -9.92 10.42
CA ILE A 178 -3.96 -10.46 9.23
C ILE A 178 -2.92 -10.38 8.11
N GLU A 179 -2.69 -11.49 7.43
CA GLU A 179 -1.91 -11.56 6.21
C GLU A 179 -2.84 -12.03 5.09
N THR A 180 -2.73 -11.43 3.90
CA THR A 180 -3.47 -11.87 2.72
C THR A 180 -2.58 -11.97 1.52
N VAL A 181 -2.82 -13.00 0.71
CA VAL A 181 -2.23 -13.17 -0.61
C VAL A 181 -3.37 -13.20 -1.62
N ILE A 182 -3.37 -12.26 -2.54
CA ILE A 182 -4.34 -12.18 -3.64
C ILE A 182 -3.63 -12.70 -4.89
N HIS A 183 -3.83 -13.99 -5.16
CA HIS A 183 -3.23 -14.64 -6.33
C HIS A 183 -3.89 -14.21 -7.65
N ARG A 184 -5.20 -13.93 -7.63
CA ARG A 184 -6.00 -13.53 -8.79
C ARG A 184 -7.04 -12.52 -8.35
N VAL A 185 -7.53 -11.72 -9.28
CA VAL A 185 -8.57 -10.73 -9.02
C VAL A 185 -9.84 -11.40 -8.45
N PRO A 186 -10.44 -10.86 -7.36
CA PRO A 186 -11.70 -11.34 -6.83
C PRO A 186 -12.85 -11.22 -7.84
N MET A 187 -13.83 -12.14 -7.79
CA MET A 187 -14.88 -12.25 -8.81
C MET A 187 -15.73 -10.96 -9.02
N TYR A 188 -15.84 -10.12 -8.00
CA TYR A 188 -16.73 -8.95 -8.00
C TYR A 188 -16.00 -7.62 -7.83
N THR A 189 -14.67 -7.62 -7.93
CA THR A 189 -13.85 -6.43 -7.71
C THR A 189 -12.89 -6.28 -8.88
N HIS A 190 -12.86 -5.09 -9.50
CA HIS A 190 -11.85 -4.74 -10.47
C HIS A 190 -10.64 -4.11 -9.75
N ILE A 191 -9.44 -4.65 -9.97
CA ILE A 191 -8.22 -4.15 -9.32
C ILE A 191 -7.24 -3.64 -10.38
N THR A 192 -7.04 -2.32 -10.38
CA THR A 192 -5.97 -1.65 -11.11
C THR A 192 -4.72 -1.61 -10.26
N VAL A 193 -3.57 -2.05 -10.79
CA VAL A 193 -2.28 -2.03 -10.09
C VAL A 193 -1.33 -1.08 -10.81
N LEU A 194 -1.10 0.08 -10.21
CA LEU A 194 -0.18 1.09 -10.72
C LEU A 194 1.23 0.86 -10.16
N LEU A 195 2.11 0.33 -11.00
CA LEU A 195 3.53 0.14 -10.73
C LEU A 195 4.30 1.42 -11.08
N VAL A 196 5.08 1.92 -10.13
CA VAL A 196 5.83 3.18 -10.26
C VAL A 196 7.34 2.90 -10.21
N GLY A 197 8.10 3.46 -11.15
CA GLY A 197 9.56 3.34 -11.25
C GLY A 197 10.36 3.98 -10.12
N GLU A 198 9.69 4.61 -9.15
CA GLU A 198 10.31 5.22 -7.97
C GLU A 198 10.13 4.38 -6.71
N ASP A 199 11.02 4.58 -5.74
CA ASP A 199 10.88 3.96 -4.43
C ASP A 199 9.81 4.71 -3.62
N LEU A 200 8.70 4.04 -3.33
CA LEU A 200 7.56 4.61 -2.61
C LEU A 200 7.08 3.69 -1.49
N GLY A 201 6.57 4.27 -0.40
CA GLY A 201 6.12 3.56 0.78
C GLY A 201 7.25 2.85 1.52
N LEU A 202 6.94 1.70 2.13
CA LEU A 202 7.84 0.97 3.01
C LEU A 202 8.04 -0.46 2.52
N SER A 203 9.21 -0.73 1.96
CA SER A 203 9.75 -2.06 1.62
C SER A 203 11.15 -1.86 1.05
N TRP A 204 12.05 -2.81 1.27
CA TRP A 204 13.35 -2.90 0.60
C TRP A 204 13.93 -4.30 0.77
N ASP A 205 14.91 -4.64 -0.05
CA ASP A 205 15.80 -5.76 0.22
C ASP A 205 16.87 -5.34 1.24
N PRO A 206 17.07 -6.08 2.34
CA PRO A 206 18.11 -5.78 3.34
C PRO A 206 19.54 -5.69 2.78
N HIS A 207 19.82 -6.29 1.61
CA HIS A 207 21.13 -6.28 0.96
C HIS A 207 21.32 -5.09 0.01
N TRP A 208 20.33 -4.23 -0.17
CA TRP A 208 20.51 -3.01 -0.96
C TRP A 208 21.44 -2.02 -0.28
N ALA A 209 21.97 -1.08 -1.07
CA ALA A 209 22.82 -0.02 -0.58
C ALA A 209 22.14 0.78 0.55
N SER A 210 22.89 1.01 1.63
CA SER A 210 22.36 1.58 2.88
C SER A 210 21.81 2.99 2.70
N ASP A 211 22.35 3.77 1.75
CA ASP A 211 21.88 5.10 1.40
C ASP A 211 20.47 5.05 0.79
N ARG A 212 20.19 4.07 -0.09
CA ARG A 212 18.86 3.86 -0.68
C ARG A 212 17.87 3.45 0.40
N ILE A 213 18.21 2.49 1.25
CA ILE A 213 17.37 2.06 2.39
C ILE A 213 17.07 3.25 3.31
N GLY A 214 18.09 4.06 3.63
CA GLY A 214 17.95 5.26 4.44
C GLY A 214 16.97 6.28 3.85
N ARG A 215 17.04 6.53 2.53
CA ARG A 215 16.09 7.40 1.81
C ARG A 215 14.66 6.87 1.85
N ILE A 216 14.45 5.59 1.58
CA ILE A 216 13.12 4.97 1.61
C ILE A 216 12.50 5.12 3.01
N HIS A 217 13.27 4.80 4.05
CA HIS A 217 12.79 4.87 5.42
C HIS A 217 12.46 6.30 5.86
N SER A 218 13.32 7.28 5.56
CA SER A 218 13.08 8.68 5.94
C SER A 218 11.88 9.28 5.21
N GLN A 219 11.74 9.03 3.90
CA GLN A 219 10.60 9.47 3.12
C GLN A 219 9.30 8.80 3.55
N TYR A 220 9.35 7.54 3.97
CA TYR A 220 8.20 6.86 4.53
C TYR A 220 7.74 7.50 5.84
N LEU A 221 8.66 7.78 6.77
CA LEU A 221 8.34 8.37 8.07
C LEU A 221 7.71 9.77 7.97
N SER A 222 8.05 10.55 6.93
CA SER A 222 7.43 11.86 6.71
C SER A 222 6.00 11.79 6.13
N HIS A 223 5.55 10.62 5.68
CA HIS A 223 4.24 10.42 5.04
C HIS A 223 3.38 9.33 5.68
N VAL A 224 3.87 8.63 6.70
CA VAL A 224 3.02 7.70 7.47
C VAL A 224 2.02 8.51 8.27
N TRP A 225 0.76 8.06 8.29
CA TRP A 225 -0.23 8.68 9.17
C TRP A 225 0.07 8.30 10.61
N ASN A 226 0.22 9.30 11.47
CA ASN A 226 0.48 9.10 12.88
C ASN A 226 -0.69 9.65 13.72
N PRO A 227 -1.51 8.78 14.35
CA PRO A 227 -2.63 9.21 15.18
C PRO A 227 -2.21 10.01 16.42
N LYS A 228 -0.92 9.96 16.81
CA LYS A 228 -0.38 10.69 17.98
C LYS A 228 0.15 12.09 17.62
N ALA A 229 0.20 12.44 16.34
CA ALA A 229 0.69 13.74 15.87
C ALA A 229 -0.43 14.79 15.69
N LEU A 230 -1.65 14.46 16.10
CA LEU A 230 -2.88 15.25 16.00
C LEU A 230 -3.46 15.46 17.40
#